data_AF-A0A6J4Q6H8-F1
#
_entry.id   AF-A0A6J4Q6H8-F1
#
_cell.length_a   1.000
_cell.length_b   1.000
_cell.length_c   1.000
_cell.angle_alpha   90.00
_cell.angle_beta   90.00
_cell.angle_gamma   90.00
#
_symmetry.space_group_name_H-M   'P 1'
#
loop_
_entity.id
_entity.type
_entity.pdbx_description
1 polymer ?
#
loop_
_entity_poly.entity_id
_entity_poly.type
_entity_poly.pdbx_seq_one_letter_code
_entity_poly.pdbx_strand_id
1 'polypeptide(L)'
;MQADARDGGLRDDARRLLRVSYERQVAGGGGVTHVDLGAGAEELGMDAGGARLGVLLDYMDVMGWVEKDLFARDARATARRITARGLAVVGEA
;
A
#
# COMPACT_ATOMS: atom_id res chain seq x y z
N MET A 1 0.99 -25.05 16.27
CA MET A 1 1.83 -24.51 15.19
C MET A 1 0.94 -24.05 14.06
N GLN A 2 0.65 -22.75 13.96
CA GLN A 2 0.03 -22.11 12.79
C GLN A 2 0.75 -20.79 12.57
N ALA A 3 1.94 -20.86 11.98
CA ALA A 3 2.71 -19.69 11.56
C ALA A 3 2.64 -19.48 10.04
N ASP A 4 2.34 -20.53 9.27
CA ASP A 4 2.45 -20.51 7.79
C ASP A 4 1.31 -19.76 7.07
N ALA A 5 0.11 -19.67 7.67
CA ALA A 5 -1.04 -18.97 7.08
C ALA A 5 -1.04 -17.44 7.30
N ARG A 6 -0.19 -16.92 8.19
CA ARG A 6 -0.15 -15.50 8.54
C ARG A 6 0.66 -14.68 7.53
N ASP A 7 1.75 -15.24 7.04
CA ASP A 7 2.65 -14.58 6.08
C ASP A 7 2.10 -14.56 4.64
N GLY A 8 1.43 -15.64 4.21
CA GLY A 8 0.77 -15.69 2.89
C GLY A 8 -0.38 -14.70 2.77
N GLY A 9 -1.17 -14.54 3.84
CA GLY A 9 -2.25 -13.55 3.90
C GLY A 9 -1.75 -12.12 3.93
N LEU A 10 -0.65 -11.85 4.63
CA LEU A 10 -0.10 -10.49 4.73
C LEU A 10 0.42 -9.97 3.38
N ARG A 11 1.14 -10.81 2.64
CA ARG A 11 1.63 -10.44 1.29
C ARG A 11 0.47 -10.19 0.34
N ASP A 12 -0.56 -11.03 0.36
CA ASP A 12 -1.70 -10.90 -0.54
C ASP A 12 -2.56 -9.68 -0.20
N ASP A 13 -2.82 -9.44 1.09
CA ASP A 13 -3.50 -8.24 1.57
C ASP A 13 -2.73 -6.97 1.19
N ALA A 14 -1.41 -6.98 1.36
CA ALA A 14 -0.55 -5.85 0.99
C ALA A 14 -0.56 -5.60 -0.52
N ARG A 15 -0.50 -6.66 -1.33
CA ARG A 15 -0.59 -6.56 -2.78
C ARG A 15 -1.94 -5.99 -3.21
N ARG A 16 -3.03 -6.50 -2.63
CA ARG A 16 -4.39 -6.06 -2.92
C ARG A 16 -4.57 -4.58 -2.54
N LEU A 17 -4.08 -4.18 -1.37
CA LEU A 17 -4.08 -2.79 -0.93
C LEU A 17 -3.31 -1.89 -1.88
N LEU A 18 -2.07 -2.26 -2.23
CA LEU A 18 -1.24 -1.50 -3.15
C LEU A 18 -1.91 -1.33 -4.53
N ARG A 19 -2.50 -2.42 -5.04
CA ARG A 19 -3.21 -2.40 -6.32
C ARG A 19 -4.42 -1.47 -6.31
N VAL A 20 -5.29 -1.59 -5.31
CA VAL A 20 -6.48 -0.74 -5.20
C VAL A 20 -6.08 0.73 -5.08
N SER A 21 -5.11 1.05 -4.22
CA SER A 21 -4.61 2.42 -4.07
C SER A 21 -4.01 2.97 -5.37
N TYR A 22 -3.29 2.14 -6.11
CA TYR A 22 -2.72 2.49 -7.41
C TYR A 22 -3.79 2.75 -8.47
N GLU A 23 -4.75 1.83 -8.62
CA GLU A 23 -5.86 1.94 -9.57
C GLU A 23 -6.69 3.20 -9.32
N ARG A 24 -6.96 3.52 -8.04
CA ARG A 24 -7.62 4.79 -7.67
C ARG A 24 -6.82 6.02 -8.08
N GLN A 25 -5.50 6.03 -7.86
CA GLN A 25 -4.65 7.16 -8.22
C GLN A 25 -4.61 7.39 -9.74
N VAL A 26 -4.50 6.29 -10.51
CA VAL A 26 -4.52 6.33 -11.98
C VAL A 26 -5.88 6.78 -12.50
N ALA A 27 -6.98 6.26 -11.95
CA ALA A 27 -8.33 6.67 -12.32
C ALA A 27 -8.61 8.15 -11.98
N GLY A 28 -7.99 8.67 -10.94
CA GLY A 28 -8.04 10.10 -10.56
C GLY A 28 -7.18 11.03 -11.43
N GLY A 29 -6.45 10.50 -12.43
CA GLY A 29 -5.56 11.30 -13.29
C GLY A 29 -4.33 11.86 -12.58
N GLY A 30 -4.02 11.37 -11.38
CA GLY A 30 -2.89 11.83 -10.58
C GLY A 30 -1.57 11.21 -11.07
N GLY A 31 -0.47 11.98 -10.93
CA GLY A 31 0.87 11.47 -11.18
C GLY A 31 1.15 10.22 -10.35
N VAL A 32 1.57 9.15 -11.02
CA VAL A 32 1.66 7.78 -10.49
C VAL A 32 2.76 7.60 -9.43
N THR A 33 3.53 8.64 -9.14
CA THR A 33 4.61 8.60 -8.15
C THR A 33 4.11 8.36 -6.73
N HIS A 34 2.90 8.80 -6.37
CA HIS A 34 2.38 8.70 -5.00
C HIS A 34 1.04 8.00 -4.95
N VAL A 35 0.88 7.11 -3.97
CA VAL A 35 -0.37 6.39 -3.71
C VAL A 35 -0.84 6.67 -2.28
N ASP A 36 -2.14 6.91 -2.12
CA ASP A 36 -2.76 6.98 -0.80
C ASP A 36 -3.25 5.58 -0.38
N LEU A 37 -2.48 4.95 0.51
CA LEU A 37 -2.80 3.62 1.03
C LEU A 37 -3.93 3.67 2.07
N GLY A 38 -4.27 4.84 2.61
CA GLY A 38 -5.41 5.03 3.50
C GLY A 38 -6.71 4.95 2.71
N ALA A 39 -6.78 5.70 1.61
CA ALA A 39 -7.94 5.67 0.72
C ALA A 39 -8.19 4.29 0.11
N GLY A 40 -7.14 3.53 -0.22
CA GLY A 40 -7.29 2.14 -0.68
C GLY A 40 -7.72 1.18 0.43
N ALA A 41 -7.28 1.42 1.67
CA ALA A 41 -7.73 0.65 2.83
C ALA A 41 -9.23 0.85 3.08
N GLU A 42 -9.73 2.10 3.01
CA GLU A 42 -11.16 2.39 3.13
C GLU A 42 -11.99 1.69 2.05
N GLU A 43 -11.50 1.64 0.80
CA GLU A 43 -12.18 0.92 -0.28
C GLU A 43 -12.24 -0.60 -0.04
N LEU A 44 -11.20 -1.15 0.60
CA LEU A 44 -11.17 -2.55 1.04
C LEU A 44 -12.00 -2.81 2.32
N GLY A 45 -12.71 -1.80 2.85
CA GLY A 45 -13.49 -1.90 4.08
C GLY A 45 -12.62 -1.98 5.35
N MET A 46 -11.36 -1.54 5.26
CA MET A 46 -10.41 -1.51 6.37
C MET A 46 -10.41 -0.13 7.03
N ASP A 47 -10.17 -0.11 8.34
CA ASP A 47 -10.04 1.14 9.08
C ASP A 47 -8.72 1.85 8.73
N ALA A 48 -8.83 3.11 8.26
CA ALA A 48 -7.68 3.91 7.82
C ALA A 48 -6.71 4.28 8.97
N GLY A 49 -7.16 4.22 10.22
CA GLY A 49 -6.35 4.42 11.43
C GLY A 49 -5.99 3.11 12.15
N GLY A 50 -6.39 1.97 11.60
CA GLY A 50 -6.35 0.69 12.27
C GLY A 50 -4.96 0.08 12.30
N ALA A 51 -4.67 -0.69 13.36
CA ALA A 51 -3.40 -1.40 13.51
C ALA A 51 -3.07 -2.31 12.32
N ARG A 52 -4.09 -2.88 11.65
CA ARG A 52 -3.89 -3.74 10.48
C ARG A 52 -3.34 -2.98 9.28
N LEU A 53 -3.80 -1.75 9.03
CA LEU A 53 -3.22 -0.91 7.99
C LEU A 53 -1.77 -0.58 8.33
N GLY A 54 -1.47 -0.25 9.59
CA GLY A 54 -0.10 -0.02 10.06
C GLY A 54 0.86 -1.18 9.73
N VAL A 55 0.44 -2.43 9.96
CA VAL A 55 1.24 -3.62 9.64
C VAL A 55 1.45 -3.78 8.13
N LEU A 56 0.43 -3.52 7.32
CA LEU A 56 0.56 -3.59 5.85
C LEU A 56 1.51 -2.51 5.31
N LEU A 57 1.42 -1.29 5.86
CA LEU A 57 2.33 -0.20 5.50
C LEU A 57 3.78 -0.54 5.82
N ASP A 58 4.02 -1.10 7.01
CA ASP A 58 5.36 -1.53 7.44
C ASP A 58 5.88 -2.66 6.55
N TYR A 59 5.05 -3.66 6.26
CA TYR A 59 5.40 -4.76 5.35
C TYR A 59 5.80 -4.25 3.97
N MET A 60 5.01 -3.35 3.37
CA MET A 60 5.29 -2.81 2.03
C MET A 60 6.56 -1.94 2.00
N ASP A 61 6.87 -1.25 3.10
CA ASP A 61 8.09 -0.46 3.27
C ASP A 61 9.32 -1.38 3.38
N VAL A 62 9.25 -2.41 4.23
CA VAL A 62 10.30 -3.44 4.38
C VAL A 62 10.54 -4.21 3.08
N MET A 63 9.48 -4.53 2.35
CA MET A 63 9.57 -5.18 1.05
C MET A 63 10.03 -4.24 -0.07
N GLY A 64 10.12 -2.93 0.20
CA GLY A 64 10.54 -1.90 -0.75
C GLY A 64 9.56 -1.71 -1.90
N TRP A 65 8.28 -1.99 -1.69
CA TRP A 65 7.22 -1.73 -2.68
C TRP A 65 6.80 -0.27 -2.68
N VAL A 66 6.88 0.34 -1.50
CA VAL A 66 6.58 1.74 -1.28
C VAL A 66 7.63 2.35 -0.36
N GLU A 67 7.76 3.67 -0.38
CA GLU A 67 8.70 4.40 0.46
C GLU A 67 8.00 5.62 1.07
N LYS A 68 8.43 6.02 2.27
CA LYS A 68 8.03 7.31 2.84
C LYS A 68 8.64 8.43 2.03
N ASP A 69 7.80 9.34 1.54
CA ASP A 69 8.30 10.61 1.01
C ASP A 69 8.49 11.59 2.17
N LEU A 70 9.74 11.74 2.60
CA LEU A 70 10.12 12.65 3.68
C LEU A 70 9.99 14.13 3.30
N PHE A 71 9.84 14.44 2.00
CA PHE A 71 9.76 15.80 1.48
C PHE A 71 8.33 16.27 1.25
N ALA A 72 7.36 15.36 1.29
CA ALA A 72 5.95 15.70 1.21
C ALA A 72 5.48 16.28 2.56
N ARG A 73 5.66 17.58 2.75
CA ARG A 73 5.27 18.35 3.96
C ARG A 73 3.78 18.21 4.35
N ASP A 74 2.93 17.80 3.41
CA ASP A 74 1.47 17.62 3.58
C ASP A 74 1.00 16.19 3.21
N ALA A 75 1.93 15.22 3.07
CA ALA A 75 1.52 13.85 2.82
C ALA A 75 0.76 13.31 4.04
N ARG A 76 -0.49 12.88 3.82
CA ARG A 76 -1.22 12.02 4.77
C ARG A 76 -0.28 10.93 5.29
N ALA A 77 -0.43 10.53 6.55
CA ALA A 77 0.43 9.50 7.16
C ALA A 77 0.50 8.19 6.35
N THR A 78 -0.53 7.93 5.55
CA THR A 78 -0.73 6.78 4.66
C THR A 78 -0.28 7.00 3.21
N ALA A 79 0.08 8.22 2.83
CA ALA A 79 0.63 8.50 1.51
C ALA A 79 2.07 7.98 1.43
N ARG A 80 2.34 7.24 0.35
CA ARG A 80 3.65 6.65 0.08
C ARG A 80 4.02 6.83 -1.39
N ARG A 81 5.32 6.92 -1.66
CA ARG A 81 5.84 6.85 -3.02
C ARG A 81 5.89 5.39 -3.45
N ILE A 82 5.29 5.05 -4.60
CA ILE A 82 5.41 3.69 -5.14
C ILE A 82 6.77 3.51 -5.82
N THR A 83 7.43 2.38 -5.57
CA THR A 83 8.73 2.07 -6.19
C THR A 83 8.55 1.28 -7.48
N ALA A 84 9.63 1.11 -8.25
CA ALA A 84 9.63 0.19 -9.39
C ALA A 84 9.27 -1.25 -9.01
N ARG A 85 9.64 -1.68 -7.79
CA ARG A 85 9.28 -3.01 -7.27
C ARG A 85 7.79 -3.08 -6.92
N GLY A 86 7.24 -2.02 -6.32
CA GLY A 86 5.80 -1.93 -6.08
C GLY A 86 4.99 -1.95 -7.38
N LEU A 87 5.45 -1.23 -8.40
CA LEU A 87 4.84 -1.26 -9.73
C LEU A 87 4.84 -2.66 -10.36
N ALA A 88 5.95 -3.39 -10.25
CA ALA A 88 6.01 -4.77 -10.72
C ALA A 88 4.98 -5.64 -9.99
N VAL A 89 4.83 -5.49 -8.68
CA VAL A 89 3.86 -6.24 -7.86
C VAL A 89 2.40 -5.92 -8.24
N VAL A 90 2.10 -4.67 -8.63
CA VAL A 90 0.78 -4.29 -9.16
C VAL A 90 0.52 -4.96 -10.51
N GLY A 91 1.55 -5.15 -11.34
CA GLY A 91 1.45 -5.77 -12.67
C GLY A 91 1.46 -7.30 -12.67
N GLU A 92 1.85 -7.96 -11.58
CA GLU A 92 1.85 -9.43 -11.43
C GLU A 92 0.42 -9.94 -11.18
N ALA A 93 -0.30 -10.16 -12.30
CA ALA A 93 -1.62 -10.80 -12.35
C ALA A 93 -1.51 -12.30 -12.62
#